data_AF-A0A7C5EDN0-F1
#
_entry.id   AF-A0A7C5EDN0-F1
#
_cell.length_a   1.000
_cell.length_b   1.000
_cell.length_c   1.000
_cell.angle_alpha   90.00
_cell.angle_beta   90.00
_cell.angle_gamma   90.00
#
_symmetry.space_group_name_H-M   'P 1'
#
loop_
_entity.id
_entity.type
_entity.pdbx_description
1 polymer ?
#
loop_
_entity_poly.entity_id
_entity_poly.type
_entity_poly.pdbx_seq_one_letter_code
_entity_poly.pdbx_strand_id
1 'polypeptide(L)'
;MIRSIRSLWLGVALALTVIVSSASAQEATSSDQIALKYKPCPKWNYILPHEVFTPVGDKIAVPHAGGDGFAVAMDGTTLLLDANGDGRLGDAKAKGAGAWVTLKSKTEDGKKLYYSLRLVNDGGWKYASSGVMVGKYNGVTIQLIDQNNNGRYNDVGEDAVVVGKSRAASFLSKVMSLKGQLFEVDVSPTGSAMTFRPYQGKSGLLDLRSKFTSKGKLVSAVVMSDDGEFSFEVSKAKKGLVVPTGAYEIVAGLVTKGKEHVSIRKGKSRVFRVLDGQTSVVAWGGPLKAEFEYDRQGKDVTFSPNKLWFFGKAGEEYYNWVPDGKPPKFIIADGVTAKKIGEAKFGGC
;
A
#
# COMPACT_ATOMS: atom_id res chain seq x y z
N MET A 1 -54.45 30.18 59.04
CA MET A 1 -55.13 31.48 58.79
C MET A 1 -54.61 31.99 57.44
N ILE A 2 -55.38 31.93 56.34
CA ILE A 2 -56.41 32.92 55.90
C ILE A 2 -55.70 34.29 55.67
N ARG A 3 -55.53 34.95 54.50
CA ARG A 3 -56.20 35.10 53.16
C ARG A 3 -55.10 35.45 52.13
N SER A 4 -55.10 35.07 50.84
CA SER A 4 -55.94 35.46 49.68
C SER A 4 -56.20 36.97 49.47
N ILE A 5 -55.72 37.53 48.34
CA ILE A 5 -56.32 38.54 47.41
C ILE A 5 -55.26 38.75 46.30
N ARG A 6 -55.38 38.13 45.12
CA ARG A 6 -56.02 38.61 43.86
C ARG A 6 -55.66 40.05 43.46
N SER A 7 -54.84 40.17 42.41
CA SER A 7 -54.92 41.29 41.46
C SER A 7 -54.67 40.76 40.05
N LEU A 8 -55.75 40.84 39.27
CA LEU A 8 -55.92 40.49 37.87
C LEU A 8 -55.26 41.60 37.03
N TRP A 9 -54.33 41.27 36.13
CA TRP A 9 -53.94 42.15 35.04
C TRP A 9 -54.00 41.39 33.72
N LEU A 10 -54.96 41.80 32.91
CA LEU A 10 -55.13 41.49 31.50
C LEU A 10 -53.96 42.15 30.74
N GLY A 11 -53.13 41.36 30.07
CA GLY A 11 -52.01 41.82 29.26
C GLY A 11 -52.01 41.11 27.92
N VAL A 12 -52.29 41.88 26.87
CA VAL A 12 -52.48 41.53 25.47
C VAL A 12 -51.41 40.57 24.93
N ALA A 13 -51.86 39.45 24.35
CA ALA A 13 -51.02 38.53 23.59
C ALA A 13 -50.66 39.15 22.24
N LEU A 14 -49.44 39.67 22.11
CA LEU A 14 -48.85 40.03 20.82
C LEU A 14 -48.16 38.78 20.25
N ALA A 15 -48.81 38.13 19.30
CA ALA A 15 -48.22 37.02 18.56
C ALA A 15 -47.13 37.56 17.62
N LEU A 16 -45.87 37.55 18.06
CA LEU A 16 -44.74 37.64 17.14
C LEU A 16 -44.55 36.29 16.48
N THR A 17 -45.02 36.17 15.24
CA THR A 17 -44.64 35.06 14.36
C THR A 17 -43.18 35.28 13.95
N VAL A 18 -42.25 34.67 14.70
CA VAL A 18 -40.87 34.54 14.23
C VAL A 18 -40.90 33.54 13.08
N ILE A 19 -40.79 34.05 11.85
CA ILE A 19 -40.42 33.24 10.70
C ILE A 19 -38.98 32.80 10.97
N VAL A 20 -38.82 31.63 11.59
CA VAL A 20 -37.55 30.92 11.59
C VAL A 20 -37.35 30.51 10.15
N SER A 21 -36.62 31.34 9.40
CA SER A 21 -36.07 30.94 8.12
C SER A 21 -35.14 29.78 8.41
N SER A 22 -35.64 28.56 8.27
CA SER A 22 -34.84 27.35 8.19
C SER A 22 -34.06 27.42 6.89
N ALA A 23 -33.03 28.27 6.88
CA ALA A 23 -31.93 28.14 5.95
C ALA A 23 -31.31 26.78 6.27
N SER A 24 -31.66 25.79 5.47
CA SER A 24 -30.89 24.57 5.36
C SER A 24 -29.45 25.00 5.10
N ALA A 25 -28.62 24.95 6.14
CA ALA A 25 -27.18 25.02 6.00
C ALA A 25 -26.77 23.76 5.24
N GLN A 26 -26.86 23.84 3.92
CA GLN A 26 -26.13 22.97 3.04
C GLN A 26 -24.68 23.41 3.23
N GLU A 27 -24.01 22.84 4.24
CA GLU A 27 -22.57 22.93 4.38
C GLU A 27 -22.00 22.41 3.07
N ALA A 28 -21.64 23.34 2.18
CA ALA A 28 -20.85 23.05 1.02
C ALA A 28 -19.57 22.42 1.57
N THR A 29 -19.47 21.10 1.44
CA THR A 29 -18.28 20.34 1.80
C THR A 29 -17.19 20.85 0.89
N SER A 30 -16.41 21.82 1.37
CA SER A 30 -15.37 22.47 0.59
C SER A 30 -14.36 21.40 0.18
N SER A 31 -14.27 21.14 -1.12
CA SER A 31 -13.26 20.25 -1.68
C SER A 31 -12.02 21.06 -2.03
N ASP A 32 -10.87 20.65 -1.53
CA ASP A 32 -9.59 21.24 -1.91
C ASP A 32 -8.94 20.40 -3.01
N GLN A 33 -8.39 21.04 -4.04
CA GLN A 33 -7.66 20.35 -5.09
C GLN A 33 -6.19 20.77 -5.08
N ILE A 34 -5.29 19.82 -5.25
CA ILE A 34 -3.86 20.07 -5.48
C ILE A 34 -3.45 19.58 -6.86
N ALA A 35 -2.47 20.24 -7.45
CA ALA A 35 -1.74 19.71 -8.60
C ALA A 35 -0.56 18.85 -8.13
N LEU A 36 -0.33 17.73 -8.82
CA LEU A 36 0.82 16.85 -8.60
C LEU A 36 1.76 16.96 -9.79
N LYS A 37 3.06 16.83 -9.52
CA LYS A 37 4.10 16.90 -10.53
C LYS A 37 4.78 15.55 -10.68
N TYR A 38 4.97 15.14 -11.93
CA TYR A 38 5.72 13.95 -12.24
C TYR A 38 7.18 14.09 -11.79
N LYS A 39 7.71 13.05 -11.16
CA LYS A 39 9.11 12.95 -10.72
C LYS A 39 9.68 11.60 -11.15
N PRO A 40 10.68 11.56 -12.06
CA PRO A 40 11.40 10.34 -12.36
C PRO A 40 12.23 9.89 -11.16
N CYS A 41 12.34 8.57 -10.97
CA CYS A 41 13.06 7.95 -9.85
C CYS A 41 14.09 6.91 -10.35
N PRO A 42 15.21 7.32 -10.99
CA PRO A 42 16.21 6.38 -11.53
C PRO A 42 16.77 5.39 -10.52
N LYS A 43 16.83 5.78 -9.24
CA LYS A 43 17.13 4.89 -8.11
C LYS A 43 15.83 4.59 -7.38
N TRP A 44 15.31 3.40 -7.57
CA TRP A 44 14.11 2.94 -6.86
C TRP A 44 14.45 2.57 -5.42
N ASN A 45 13.76 3.20 -4.47
CA ASN A 45 13.96 2.94 -3.04
C ASN A 45 12.66 2.93 -2.23
N TYR A 46 11.52 2.89 -2.93
CA TYR A 46 10.22 2.71 -2.29
C TYR A 46 10.03 1.25 -1.90
N ILE A 47 9.26 1.05 -0.84
CA ILE A 47 8.81 -0.28 -0.41
C ILE A 47 7.33 -0.34 -0.74
N LEU A 48 7.02 -1.08 -1.79
CA LEU A 48 5.68 -1.23 -2.32
C LEU A 48 4.92 -2.33 -1.55
N PRO A 49 3.59 -2.18 -1.34
CA PRO A 49 2.79 -3.25 -0.74
C PRO A 49 2.75 -4.50 -1.63
N HIS A 50 2.79 -4.34 -2.95
CA HIS A 50 2.80 -5.45 -3.90
C HIS A 50 3.58 -5.05 -5.16
N GLU A 51 4.90 -5.23 -5.15
CA GLU A 51 5.71 -4.90 -6.32
C GLU A 51 5.42 -5.86 -7.48
N VAL A 52 4.94 -5.30 -8.60
CA VAL A 52 4.65 -6.04 -9.82
C VAL A 52 5.64 -5.66 -10.92
N PHE A 53 6.23 -6.69 -11.53
CA PHE A 53 6.99 -6.58 -12.77
C PHE A 53 6.18 -7.20 -13.90
N THR A 54 5.75 -6.37 -14.84
CA THR A 54 4.96 -6.78 -16.01
C THR A 54 5.88 -7.33 -17.09
N PRO A 55 5.63 -8.53 -17.65
CA PRO A 55 6.37 -9.04 -18.80
C PRO A 55 6.31 -8.07 -19.98
N VAL A 56 7.45 -7.87 -20.64
CA VAL A 56 7.51 -7.09 -21.87
C VAL A 56 7.01 -7.96 -23.02
N GLY A 57 5.94 -7.53 -23.68
CA GLY A 57 5.42 -8.12 -24.91
C GLY A 57 6.00 -7.44 -26.15
N ASP A 58 5.12 -7.11 -27.10
CA ASP A 58 5.42 -6.28 -28.28
C ASP A 58 5.37 -4.77 -27.98
N LYS A 59 4.84 -4.37 -26.82
CA LYS A 59 4.81 -2.99 -26.34
C LYS A 59 4.85 -2.86 -24.81
N ILE A 60 5.16 -1.64 -24.35
CA ILE A 60 4.88 -1.19 -22.98
C ILE A 60 3.48 -0.59 -22.96
N ALA A 61 2.58 -1.15 -22.16
CA ALA A 61 1.13 -0.85 -22.16
C ALA A 61 0.79 0.44 -21.38
N VAL A 62 1.38 1.56 -21.80
CA VAL A 62 1.09 2.90 -21.27
C VAL A 62 0.43 3.72 -22.38
N PRO A 63 -0.88 4.01 -22.29
CA PRO A 63 -1.59 4.75 -23.33
C PRO A 63 -1.05 6.16 -23.53
N HIS A 64 -1.05 6.62 -24.78
CA HIS A 64 -0.64 7.96 -25.19
C HIS A 64 -1.42 8.39 -26.45
N ALA A 65 -1.21 9.62 -26.92
CA ALA A 65 -1.96 10.18 -28.04
C ALA A 65 -1.81 9.39 -29.35
N GLY A 66 -0.71 8.66 -29.53
CA GLY A 66 -0.42 7.86 -30.71
C GLY A 66 -0.91 6.41 -30.64
N GLY A 67 -1.44 5.95 -29.51
CA GLY A 67 -1.92 4.58 -29.36
C GLY A 67 -1.97 4.08 -27.91
N ASP A 68 -2.17 2.78 -27.76
CA ASP A 68 -2.35 2.11 -26.47
C ASP A 68 -1.04 1.65 -25.81
N GLY A 69 0.12 2.01 -26.37
CA GLY A 69 1.42 1.67 -25.82
C GLY A 69 2.61 2.14 -26.64
N PHE A 70 3.80 1.87 -26.12
CA PHE A 70 5.09 2.19 -26.72
C PHE A 70 5.72 0.93 -27.30
N ALA A 71 5.98 0.89 -28.60
CA ALA A 71 6.46 -0.30 -29.29
C ALA A 71 7.84 -0.74 -28.76
N VAL A 72 8.06 -2.06 -28.72
CA VAL A 72 9.37 -2.64 -28.38
C VAL A 72 9.75 -3.76 -29.34
N ALA A 73 11.04 -3.99 -29.47
CA ALA A 73 11.55 -5.16 -30.19
C ALA A 73 12.87 -5.64 -29.61
N MET A 74 13.18 -6.91 -29.86
CA MET A 74 14.46 -7.50 -29.51
C MET A 74 15.47 -7.32 -30.65
N ASP A 75 16.67 -6.86 -30.32
CA ASP A 75 17.85 -6.87 -31.17
C ASP A 75 18.96 -7.64 -30.44
N GLY A 76 19.05 -8.95 -30.76
CA GLY A 76 19.82 -9.91 -29.98
C GLY A 76 19.33 -9.98 -28.54
N THR A 77 20.15 -9.54 -27.58
CA THR A 77 19.81 -9.46 -26.14
C THR A 77 19.37 -8.06 -25.70
N THR A 78 19.42 -7.07 -26.60
CA THR A 78 19.05 -5.69 -26.33
C THR A 78 17.56 -5.50 -26.59
N LEU A 79 16.86 -4.84 -25.66
CA LEU A 79 15.50 -4.38 -25.91
C LEU A 79 15.55 -2.98 -26.51
N LEU A 80 15.02 -2.82 -27.73
CA LEU A 80 14.82 -1.53 -28.39
C LEU A 80 13.43 -1.02 -28.04
N LEU A 81 13.31 0.27 -27.72
CA LEU A 81 12.05 0.90 -27.37
C LEU A 81 11.81 2.10 -28.28
N ASP A 82 10.57 2.25 -28.75
CA ASP A 82 10.01 3.53 -29.14
C ASP A 82 9.73 4.31 -27.84
N ALA A 83 10.59 5.25 -27.50
CA ALA A 83 10.50 5.97 -26.23
C ALA A 83 9.68 7.26 -26.35
N ASN A 84 9.36 7.67 -27.58
CA ASN A 84 8.68 8.92 -27.85
C ASN A 84 7.22 8.74 -28.35
N GLY A 85 6.84 7.51 -28.71
CA GLY A 85 5.52 7.12 -29.19
C GLY A 85 5.29 7.38 -30.68
N ASP A 86 6.33 7.55 -31.50
CA ASP A 86 6.22 7.83 -32.94
C ASP A 86 6.23 6.55 -33.82
N GLY A 87 6.28 5.38 -33.20
CA GLY A 87 6.33 4.08 -33.87
C GLY A 87 7.71 3.68 -34.38
N ARG A 88 8.76 4.48 -34.15
CA ARG A 88 10.15 4.15 -34.53
C ARG A 88 10.90 3.57 -33.35
N LEU A 89 11.42 2.35 -33.55
CA LEU A 89 12.20 1.67 -32.54
C LEU A 89 13.62 2.24 -32.45
N GLY A 90 14.16 2.27 -31.23
CA GLY A 90 15.58 2.55 -30.98
C GLY A 90 15.88 3.91 -30.37
N ASP A 91 14.86 4.71 -30.06
CA ASP A 91 14.98 5.94 -29.26
C ASP A 91 15.62 5.68 -27.89
N ALA A 92 15.32 4.53 -27.32
CA ALA A 92 15.96 4.01 -26.13
C ALA A 92 16.35 2.54 -26.31
N LYS A 93 17.38 2.13 -25.56
CA LYS A 93 17.87 0.75 -25.54
C LYS A 93 18.10 0.31 -24.10
N ALA A 94 17.61 -0.88 -23.76
CA ALA A 94 17.88 -1.52 -22.48
C ALA A 94 18.81 -2.72 -22.68
N LYS A 95 19.86 -2.78 -21.84
CA LYS A 95 20.91 -3.81 -21.87
C LYS A 95 21.25 -4.26 -20.46
N GLY A 96 21.63 -5.53 -20.32
CA GLY A 96 22.07 -6.10 -19.03
C GLY A 96 20.94 -6.40 -18.05
N ALA A 97 21.31 -6.66 -16.79
CA ALA A 97 20.39 -7.11 -15.74
C ALA A 97 19.51 -6.00 -15.13
N GLY A 98 19.73 -4.74 -15.52
CA GLY A 98 18.99 -3.60 -15.01
C GLY A 98 19.14 -2.39 -15.92
N ALA A 99 18.03 -1.88 -16.43
CA ALA A 99 17.98 -0.67 -17.24
C ALA A 99 16.89 0.28 -16.74
N TRP A 100 17.03 1.56 -17.07
CA TRP A 100 16.06 2.58 -16.74
C TRP A 100 15.81 3.46 -17.95
N VAL A 101 14.53 3.66 -18.29
CA VAL A 101 14.09 4.42 -19.47
C VAL A 101 12.99 5.37 -19.06
N THR A 102 12.88 6.52 -19.73
CA THR A 102 11.70 7.39 -19.61
C THR A 102 11.03 7.55 -20.95
N LEU A 103 9.79 7.10 -21.02
CA LEU A 103 8.87 7.30 -22.12
C LEU A 103 8.33 8.73 -22.07
N LYS A 104 8.22 9.38 -23.22
CA LYS A 104 7.83 10.78 -23.36
C LYS A 104 6.88 10.92 -24.54
N SER A 105 5.62 11.24 -24.31
CA SER A 105 4.66 11.48 -25.39
C SER A 105 3.69 12.58 -24.96
N LYS A 106 2.50 12.59 -25.54
CA LYS A 106 1.34 13.35 -25.08
C LYS A 106 0.23 12.39 -24.66
N THR A 107 -0.63 12.80 -23.74
CA THR A 107 -1.92 12.14 -23.49
C THR A 107 -2.87 12.42 -24.66
N GLU A 108 -4.00 11.71 -24.74
CA GLU A 108 -5.06 11.99 -25.73
C GLU A 108 -5.48 13.48 -25.73
N ASP A 109 -5.59 14.09 -24.55
CA ASP A 109 -5.88 15.54 -24.40
C ASP A 109 -4.71 16.48 -24.77
N GLY A 110 -3.62 15.97 -25.34
CA GLY A 110 -2.45 16.75 -25.78
C GLY A 110 -1.50 17.22 -24.66
N LYS A 111 -1.74 16.85 -23.39
CA LYS A 111 -0.85 17.18 -22.27
C LYS A 111 0.43 16.34 -22.33
N LYS A 112 1.54 16.86 -21.81
CA LYS A 112 2.80 16.11 -21.76
C LYS A 112 2.65 14.86 -20.88
N LEU A 113 3.06 13.72 -21.42
CA LEU A 113 3.15 12.44 -20.71
C LEU A 113 4.62 12.12 -20.45
N TYR A 114 4.94 11.78 -19.20
CA TYR A 114 6.22 11.23 -18.81
C TYR A 114 5.97 9.94 -18.04
N TYR A 115 6.65 8.86 -18.41
CA TYR A 115 6.53 7.58 -17.72
C TYR A 115 7.86 6.85 -17.68
N SER A 116 8.44 6.71 -16.50
CA SER A 116 9.75 6.11 -16.29
C SER A 116 9.60 4.65 -15.90
N LEU A 117 10.50 3.81 -16.38
CA LEU A 117 10.48 2.36 -16.21
C LEU A 117 11.79 1.90 -15.59
N ARG A 118 11.72 0.90 -14.71
CA ARG A 118 12.84 0.00 -14.42
C ARG A 118 12.61 -1.29 -15.19
N LEU A 119 13.63 -1.73 -15.91
CA LEU A 119 13.62 -2.91 -16.76
C LEU A 119 14.61 -3.93 -16.20
N VAL A 120 14.17 -5.18 -16.09
CA VAL A 120 15.00 -6.31 -15.64
C VAL A 120 14.93 -7.43 -16.66
N ASN A 121 16.02 -8.17 -16.81
CA ASN A 121 16.07 -9.35 -17.66
C ASN A 121 16.43 -10.57 -16.79
N ASP A 122 15.41 -11.36 -16.46
CA ASP A 122 15.51 -12.57 -15.62
C ASP A 122 14.70 -13.70 -16.27
N GLY A 123 15.32 -14.36 -17.24
CA GLY A 123 14.65 -15.32 -18.13
C GLY A 123 13.69 -14.67 -19.15
N GLY A 124 13.70 -13.35 -19.25
CA GLY A 124 12.83 -12.53 -20.10
C GLY A 124 12.76 -11.09 -19.59
N TRP A 125 12.53 -10.14 -20.49
CA TRP A 125 12.40 -8.73 -20.12
C TRP A 125 11.08 -8.49 -19.37
N LYS A 126 11.16 -7.78 -18.25
CA LYS A 126 10.03 -7.30 -17.46
C LYS A 126 10.24 -5.84 -17.09
N TYR A 127 9.16 -5.10 -16.86
CA TYR A 127 9.21 -3.70 -16.45
C TYR A 127 8.35 -3.42 -15.23
N ALA A 128 8.71 -2.37 -14.50
CA ALA A 128 7.88 -1.76 -13.46
C ALA A 128 8.03 -0.24 -13.48
N SER A 129 7.03 0.50 -13.02
CA SER A 129 7.04 1.96 -12.98
C SER A 129 8.17 2.48 -12.09
N SER A 130 8.92 3.47 -12.57
CA SER A 130 10.08 4.07 -11.90
C SER A 130 9.96 5.59 -11.85
N GLY A 131 8.73 6.07 -11.71
CA GLY A 131 8.37 7.46 -11.57
C GLY A 131 7.16 7.61 -10.67
N VAL A 132 6.99 8.79 -10.08
CA VAL A 132 5.95 9.06 -9.10
C VAL A 132 5.30 10.41 -9.36
N MET A 133 4.02 10.55 -9.04
CA MET A 133 3.34 11.85 -9.03
C MET A 133 3.41 12.43 -7.62
N VAL A 134 3.97 13.63 -7.46
CA VAL A 134 4.26 14.23 -6.15
C VAL A 134 3.46 15.51 -5.94
N GLY A 135 2.76 15.56 -4.82
CA GLY A 135 2.03 16.75 -4.35
C GLY A 135 2.27 17.01 -2.87
N LYS A 136 1.69 18.11 -2.38
CA LYS A 136 1.69 18.45 -0.95
C LYS A 136 0.34 19.01 -0.57
N TYR A 137 -0.30 18.44 0.45
CA TYR A 137 -1.55 18.92 1.03
C TYR A 137 -1.37 19.11 2.53
N ASN A 138 -1.78 20.27 3.07
CA ASN A 138 -1.65 20.62 4.49
C ASN A 138 -0.27 20.33 5.11
N GLY A 139 0.80 20.56 4.35
CA GLY A 139 2.17 20.32 4.81
C GLY A 139 2.67 18.88 4.64
N VAL A 140 1.82 17.94 4.23
CA VAL A 140 2.14 16.51 4.06
C VAL A 140 2.42 16.23 2.60
N THR A 141 3.59 15.64 2.32
CA THR A 141 3.94 15.17 0.98
C THR A 141 3.14 13.92 0.64
N ILE A 142 2.61 13.85 -0.58
CA ILE A 142 1.89 12.70 -1.11
C ILE A 142 2.60 12.28 -2.39
N GLN A 143 2.85 10.98 -2.55
CA GLN A 143 3.49 10.43 -3.74
C GLN A 143 2.66 9.26 -4.24
N LEU A 144 2.14 9.36 -5.45
CA LEU A 144 1.41 8.28 -6.13
C LEU A 144 2.34 7.49 -7.03
N ILE A 145 2.08 6.20 -7.11
CA ILE A 145 2.87 5.23 -7.87
C ILE A 145 1.88 4.32 -8.60
N ASP A 146 2.00 4.30 -9.92
CA ASP A 146 1.33 3.31 -10.77
C ASP A 146 2.00 1.95 -10.52
N GLN A 147 1.44 1.15 -9.63
CA GLN A 147 2.08 -0.10 -9.20
C GLN A 147 1.74 -1.26 -10.12
N ASN A 148 0.58 -1.22 -10.77
CA ASN A 148 0.12 -2.25 -11.70
C ASN A 148 0.65 -2.03 -13.14
N ASN A 149 1.32 -0.89 -13.37
CA ASN A 149 2.03 -0.51 -14.57
C ASN A 149 1.13 -0.23 -15.80
N ASN A 150 -0.09 0.26 -15.59
CA ASN A 150 -1.06 0.47 -16.67
C ASN A 150 -1.12 1.91 -17.22
N GLY A 151 -0.27 2.80 -16.71
CA GLY A 151 -0.21 4.22 -17.10
C GLY A 151 -1.22 5.12 -16.38
N ARG A 152 -2.00 4.59 -15.43
CA ARG A 152 -2.95 5.32 -14.59
C ARG A 152 -2.47 5.36 -13.15
N TYR A 153 -2.97 6.32 -12.39
CA TYR A 153 -2.57 6.56 -10.99
C TYR A 153 -3.77 6.63 -10.04
N ASN A 154 -4.94 6.17 -10.48
CA ASN A 154 -6.21 6.29 -9.76
C ASN A 154 -6.90 4.95 -9.50
N ASP A 155 -6.20 3.83 -9.62
CA ASP A 155 -6.75 2.51 -9.34
C ASP A 155 -6.70 2.22 -7.83
N VAL A 156 -7.82 2.47 -7.14
CA VAL A 156 -7.99 2.18 -5.71
C VAL A 156 -7.77 0.70 -5.44
N GLY A 157 -6.99 0.38 -4.40
CA GLY A 157 -6.64 -0.99 -4.02
C GLY A 157 -5.51 -1.61 -4.83
N GLU A 158 -5.06 -0.97 -5.92
CA GLU A 158 -4.05 -1.50 -6.84
C GLU A 158 -2.80 -0.60 -6.91
N ASP A 159 -3.01 0.69 -7.19
CA ASP A 159 -1.94 1.69 -7.18
C ASP A 159 -1.39 1.89 -5.77
N ALA A 160 -0.23 2.52 -5.66
CA ALA A 160 0.40 2.73 -4.37
C ALA A 160 0.53 4.22 -4.02
N VAL A 161 0.43 4.52 -2.73
CA VAL A 161 0.60 5.87 -2.19
C VAL A 161 1.56 5.89 -1.02
N VAL A 162 2.45 6.88 -1.01
CA VAL A 162 3.31 7.22 0.12
C VAL A 162 2.84 8.53 0.73
N VAL A 163 2.51 8.47 2.02
CA VAL A 163 2.12 9.64 2.81
C VAL A 163 3.28 10.10 3.70
N GLY A 164 3.62 11.39 3.61
CA GLY A 164 4.67 12.02 4.39
C GLY A 164 6.09 11.75 3.89
N LYS A 165 7.01 11.48 4.83
CA LYS A 165 8.46 11.32 4.56
C LYS A 165 8.91 9.84 4.52
N SER A 166 7.98 8.90 4.62
CA SER A 166 8.29 7.47 4.55
C SER A 166 8.75 7.08 3.14
N ARG A 167 9.30 5.88 3.01
CA ARG A 167 9.50 5.21 1.71
C ARG A 167 8.56 4.01 1.54
N ALA A 168 7.90 3.58 2.61
CA ALA A 168 6.89 2.55 2.55
C ALA A 168 5.58 3.14 2.03
N ALA A 169 4.98 2.46 1.06
CA ALA A 169 3.69 2.79 0.50
C ALA A 169 2.60 1.87 1.05
N SER A 170 1.37 2.35 1.06
CA SER A 170 0.16 1.52 1.09
C SER A 170 -0.45 1.44 -0.30
N PHE A 171 -1.51 0.67 -0.47
CA PHE A 171 -2.33 0.81 -1.67
C PHE A 171 -3.03 2.18 -1.66
N LEU A 172 -3.38 2.67 -2.85
CA LEU A 172 -4.22 3.85 -3.03
C LEU A 172 -5.57 3.55 -2.41
N SER A 173 -5.99 4.44 -1.52
CA SER A 173 -7.16 4.29 -0.69
C SER A 173 -8.14 5.41 -1.03
N LYS A 174 -9.46 5.15 -0.94
CA LYS A 174 -10.47 6.22 -1.05
C LYS A 174 -10.38 7.23 0.10
N VAL A 175 -9.74 6.86 1.20
CA VAL A 175 -9.54 7.73 2.37
C VAL A 175 -8.07 7.75 2.77
N MET A 176 -7.51 8.94 3.02
CA MET A 176 -6.16 9.12 3.55
C MET A 176 -6.17 9.71 4.95
N SER A 177 -5.28 9.21 5.81
CA SER A 177 -5.03 9.76 7.15
C SER A 177 -3.85 10.73 7.11
N LEU A 178 -4.14 12.03 7.20
CA LEU A 178 -3.16 13.11 7.11
C LEU A 178 -3.10 13.85 8.44
N LYS A 179 -1.99 13.72 9.17
CA LYS A 179 -1.80 14.34 10.49
C LYS A 179 -2.93 14.04 11.50
N GLY A 180 -3.53 12.85 11.42
CA GLY A 180 -4.59 12.41 12.34
C GLY A 180 -6.01 12.84 11.92
N GLN A 181 -6.16 13.48 10.76
CA GLN A 181 -7.47 13.76 10.15
C GLN A 181 -7.67 12.86 8.93
N LEU A 182 -8.91 12.45 8.68
CA LEU A 182 -9.28 11.62 7.53
C LEU A 182 -9.85 12.49 6.42
N PHE A 183 -9.43 12.21 5.19
CA PHE A 183 -9.92 12.87 3.99
C PHE A 183 -10.32 11.83 2.96
N GLU A 184 -11.52 11.95 2.39
CA GLU A 184 -11.83 11.32 1.11
C GLU A 184 -10.93 11.91 0.03
N VAL A 185 -10.44 11.05 -0.85
CA VAL A 185 -9.55 11.43 -1.93
C VAL A 185 -10.06 10.94 -3.27
N ASP A 186 -9.92 11.79 -4.27
CA ASP A 186 -10.14 11.45 -5.68
C ASP A 186 -8.88 11.83 -6.46
N VAL A 187 -8.47 10.97 -7.40
CA VAL A 187 -7.24 11.15 -8.18
C VAL A 187 -7.61 11.16 -9.66
N SER A 188 -7.09 12.14 -10.39
CA SER A 188 -7.26 12.15 -11.85
C SER A 188 -6.56 10.94 -12.47
N PRO A 189 -7.03 10.39 -13.62
CA PRO A 189 -6.43 9.20 -14.22
C PRO A 189 -4.92 9.30 -14.47
N THR A 190 -4.44 10.50 -14.80
CA THR A 190 -3.01 10.78 -15.03
C THR A 190 -2.22 11.03 -13.75
N GLY A 191 -2.85 10.99 -12.58
CA GLY A 191 -2.27 11.33 -11.28
C GLY A 191 -1.88 12.80 -11.13
N SER A 192 -2.26 13.67 -12.07
CA SER A 192 -1.84 15.08 -12.14
C SER A 192 -2.59 16.00 -11.19
N ALA A 193 -3.72 15.55 -10.66
CA ALA A 193 -4.51 16.25 -9.68
C ALA A 193 -5.07 15.28 -8.64
N MET A 194 -5.23 15.77 -7.42
CA MET A 194 -5.91 15.06 -6.34
C MET A 194 -6.82 16.03 -5.61
N THR A 195 -8.04 15.58 -5.32
CA THR A 195 -9.06 16.33 -4.58
C THR A 195 -9.21 15.72 -3.19
N PHE A 196 -9.39 16.56 -2.18
CA PHE A 196 -9.57 16.19 -0.79
C PHE A 196 -10.89 16.75 -0.27
N ARG A 197 -11.64 15.91 0.45
CA ARG A 197 -12.81 16.32 1.23
C ARG A 197 -12.70 15.74 2.63
N PRO A 198 -13.04 16.48 3.70
CA PRO A 198 -13.05 15.92 5.04
C PRO A 198 -13.97 14.70 5.11
N TYR A 199 -13.45 13.56 5.58
CA TYR A 199 -14.22 12.33 5.72
C TYR A 199 -15.23 12.46 6.85
N GLN A 200 -16.51 12.20 6.55
CA GLN A 200 -17.63 12.35 7.49
C GLN A 200 -18.03 11.04 8.18
N GLY A 201 -17.45 9.92 7.76
CA GLY A 201 -17.78 8.62 8.33
C GLY A 201 -17.13 8.38 9.69
N LYS A 202 -17.53 7.26 10.31
CA LYS A 202 -17.00 6.83 11.61
C LYS A 202 -15.52 6.45 11.49
N SER A 203 -14.77 6.72 12.54
CA SER A 203 -13.34 6.42 12.60
C SER A 203 -12.92 5.87 13.96
N GLY A 204 -11.80 5.15 13.97
CA GLY A 204 -11.15 4.67 15.19
C GLY A 204 -9.64 4.75 15.05
N LEU A 205 -8.93 4.33 16.09
CA LEU A 205 -7.48 4.34 16.14
C LEU A 205 -6.95 2.91 15.94
N LEU A 206 -6.15 2.68 14.91
CA LEU A 206 -5.50 1.40 14.67
C LEU A 206 -4.06 1.41 15.18
N ASP A 207 -3.75 0.55 16.14
CA ASP A 207 -2.41 0.37 16.70
C ASP A 207 -1.86 -1.03 16.39
N LEU A 208 -1.01 -1.09 15.36
CA LEU A 208 -0.22 -2.26 14.97
C LEU A 208 1.23 -2.19 15.50
N ARG A 209 1.55 -1.23 16.36
CA ARG A 209 2.93 -0.97 16.81
C ARG A 209 3.18 -1.43 18.23
N SER A 210 2.27 -1.17 19.16
CA SER A 210 2.52 -1.40 20.59
C SER A 210 2.67 -2.87 20.96
N LYS A 211 2.07 -3.78 20.19
CA LYS A 211 2.11 -5.23 20.41
C LYS A 211 2.78 -6.00 19.27
N PHE A 212 3.55 -5.32 18.41
CA PHE A 212 4.39 -5.97 17.42
C PHE A 212 5.65 -6.55 18.08
N THR A 213 5.91 -7.84 17.90
CA THR A 213 7.08 -8.52 18.47
C THR A 213 8.04 -8.96 17.37
N SER A 214 9.28 -8.44 17.36
CA SER A 214 10.33 -8.93 16.47
C SER A 214 11.72 -8.56 17.00
N LYS A 215 12.74 -9.31 16.57
CA LYS A 215 14.15 -8.94 16.75
C LYS A 215 14.61 -7.89 15.75
N GLY A 216 13.87 -7.69 14.66
CA GLY A 216 14.15 -6.69 13.63
C GLY A 216 13.30 -5.43 13.80
N LYS A 217 13.66 -4.40 13.04
CA LYS A 217 12.89 -3.16 12.90
C LYS A 217 11.77 -3.36 11.89
N LEU A 218 10.55 -3.05 12.29
CA LEU A 218 9.42 -2.93 11.36
C LEU A 218 9.62 -1.70 10.47
N VAL A 219 9.84 -1.94 9.17
CA VAL A 219 10.09 -0.91 8.16
C VAL A 219 8.81 -0.50 7.44
N SER A 220 7.95 -1.48 7.11
CA SER A 220 6.63 -1.32 6.50
C SER A 220 5.62 -2.26 7.16
N ALA A 221 4.37 -1.80 7.29
CA ALA A 221 3.22 -2.62 7.64
C ALA A 221 1.99 -1.99 6.98
N VAL A 222 1.36 -2.70 6.06
CA VAL A 222 0.24 -2.22 5.28
C VAL A 222 -0.99 -3.04 5.64
N VAL A 223 -2.06 -2.33 5.97
CA VAL A 223 -3.38 -2.91 6.15
C VAL A 223 -4.29 -2.57 4.99
N MET A 224 -5.28 -3.42 4.75
CA MET A 224 -6.34 -3.20 3.78
C MET A 224 -7.69 -3.58 4.39
N SER A 225 -8.74 -2.83 4.06
CA SER A 225 -10.11 -3.24 4.39
C SER A 225 -10.50 -4.48 3.58
N ASP A 226 -11.48 -5.23 4.07
CA ASP A 226 -11.98 -6.45 3.41
C ASP A 226 -12.60 -6.19 2.03
N ASP A 227 -13.15 -5.00 1.82
CA ASP A 227 -13.65 -4.52 0.52
C ASP A 227 -12.56 -3.93 -0.40
N GLY A 228 -11.31 -3.81 0.06
CA GLY A 228 -10.20 -3.25 -0.70
C GLY A 228 -10.20 -1.74 -0.86
N GLU A 229 -11.20 -1.02 -0.33
CA GLU A 229 -11.35 0.43 -0.56
C GLU A 229 -10.41 1.29 0.28
N PHE A 230 -9.99 0.78 1.44
CA PHE A 230 -9.14 1.48 2.39
C PHE A 230 -7.82 0.75 2.60
N SER A 231 -6.71 1.47 2.48
CA SER A 231 -5.38 0.93 2.78
C SER A 231 -4.48 1.95 3.45
N PHE A 232 -3.69 1.50 4.43
CA PHE A 232 -2.85 2.37 5.26
C PHE A 232 -1.50 1.73 5.58
N GLU A 233 -0.44 2.53 5.49
CA GLU A 233 0.90 2.18 5.99
C GLU A 233 1.03 2.65 7.44
N VAL A 234 1.21 1.72 8.38
CA VAL A 234 1.11 1.97 9.82
C VAL A 234 2.43 1.80 10.57
N SER A 235 3.54 1.43 9.91
CA SER A 235 4.80 1.11 10.59
C SER A 235 5.43 2.28 11.34
N LYS A 236 5.08 3.52 10.99
CA LYS A 236 5.54 4.75 11.66
C LYS A 236 4.54 5.34 12.66
N ALA A 237 3.33 4.81 12.72
CA ALA A 237 2.24 5.29 13.57
C ALA A 237 2.39 4.79 15.03
N LYS A 238 3.38 5.33 15.77
CA LYS A 238 3.72 4.87 17.13
C LYS A 238 2.58 4.99 18.15
N LYS A 239 1.65 5.94 17.94
CA LYS A 239 0.49 6.18 18.79
C LYS A 239 -0.81 5.63 18.18
N GLY A 240 -0.69 4.74 17.20
CA GLY A 240 -1.78 4.36 16.32
C GLY A 240 -2.03 5.37 15.19
N LEU A 241 -2.80 4.94 14.20
CA LEU A 241 -3.22 5.74 13.04
C LEU A 241 -4.76 5.84 13.05
N VAL A 242 -5.28 7.05 12.87
CA VAL A 242 -6.73 7.23 12.68
C VAL A 242 -7.10 6.66 11.32
N VAL A 243 -8.09 5.77 11.28
CA VAL A 243 -8.59 5.10 10.06
C VAL A 243 -10.13 4.98 10.12
N PRO A 244 -10.84 4.82 8.99
CA PRO A 244 -12.25 4.49 8.98
C PRO A 244 -12.57 3.26 9.81
N THR A 245 -13.76 3.20 10.42
CA THR A 245 -14.24 1.96 11.04
C THR A 245 -14.43 0.88 9.97
N GLY A 246 -14.08 -0.37 10.28
CA GLY A 246 -14.17 -1.46 9.32
C GLY A 246 -13.43 -2.72 9.79
N ALA A 247 -13.52 -3.77 8.98
CA ALA A 247 -12.68 -4.95 9.12
C ALA A 247 -11.42 -4.77 8.26
N TYR A 248 -10.27 -5.10 8.83
CA TYR A 248 -8.97 -4.92 8.18
C TYR A 248 -8.12 -6.17 8.34
N GLU A 249 -7.18 -6.34 7.42
CA GLU A 249 -6.14 -7.37 7.47
C GLU A 249 -4.78 -6.80 7.11
N ILE A 250 -3.71 -7.48 7.56
CA ILE A 250 -2.34 -7.16 7.17
C ILE A 250 -2.10 -7.79 5.79
N VAL A 251 -1.84 -6.97 4.79
CA VAL A 251 -1.63 -7.42 3.40
C VAL A 251 -0.16 -7.43 3.01
N ALA A 252 0.63 -6.52 3.57
CA ALA A 252 2.05 -6.44 3.29
C ALA A 252 2.86 -5.94 4.49
N GLY A 253 4.13 -6.28 4.54
CA GLY A 253 5.05 -5.73 5.53
C GLY A 253 6.50 -6.08 5.26
N LEU A 254 7.41 -5.38 5.93
CA LEU A 254 8.84 -5.61 5.83
C LEU A 254 9.49 -5.40 7.19
N VAL A 255 10.29 -6.38 7.60
CA VAL A 255 11.11 -6.31 8.81
C VAL A 255 12.58 -6.45 8.42
N THR A 256 13.44 -5.62 9.01
CA THR A 256 14.88 -5.64 8.71
C THR A 256 15.73 -5.69 9.97
N LYS A 257 16.91 -6.32 9.87
CA LYS A 257 17.95 -6.35 10.92
C LYS A 257 19.32 -6.33 10.25
N GLY A 258 19.92 -5.14 10.14
CA GLY A 258 21.15 -4.97 9.36
C GLY A 258 20.88 -5.23 7.87
N LYS A 259 21.60 -6.17 7.27
CA LYS A 259 21.37 -6.64 5.89
C LYS A 259 20.24 -7.68 5.80
N GLU A 260 19.88 -8.28 6.93
CA GLU A 260 18.82 -9.28 7.00
C GLU A 260 17.45 -8.64 6.76
N HIS A 261 16.60 -9.28 5.97
CA HIS A 261 15.22 -8.85 5.82
C HIS A 261 14.26 -10.00 5.55
N VAL A 262 12.99 -9.76 5.85
CA VAL A 262 11.88 -10.68 5.63
C VAL A 262 10.62 -9.89 5.29
N SER A 263 9.91 -10.37 4.28
CA SER A 263 8.62 -9.82 3.85
C SER A 263 7.49 -10.46 4.62
N ILE A 264 6.39 -9.73 4.81
CA ILE A 264 5.20 -10.19 5.50
C ILE A 264 4.01 -10.10 4.55
N ARG A 265 3.18 -11.13 4.51
CA ARG A 265 1.88 -11.15 3.81
C ARG A 265 0.80 -11.72 4.70
N LYS A 266 -0.46 -11.65 4.26
CA LYS A 266 -1.64 -12.10 5.02
C LYS A 266 -1.50 -13.48 5.65
N GLY A 267 -1.01 -14.47 4.90
CA GLY A 267 -0.94 -15.85 5.38
C GLY A 267 -2.32 -16.36 5.83
N LYS A 268 -2.39 -16.82 7.08
CA LYS A 268 -3.60 -17.29 7.77
C LYS A 268 -4.19 -16.23 8.71
N SER A 269 -3.78 -14.97 8.56
CA SER A 269 -4.20 -13.93 9.47
C SER A 269 -5.70 -13.68 9.39
N ARG A 270 -6.32 -13.49 10.56
CA ARG A 270 -7.73 -13.16 10.67
C ARG A 270 -7.92 -11.65 10.56
N VAL A 271 -9.05 -11.27 9.98
CA VAL A 271 -9.50 -9.88 10.00
C VAL A 271 -9.64 -9.39 11.45
N PHE A 272 -9.23 -8.15 11.69
CA PHE A 272 -9.46 -7.43 12.95
C PHE A 272 -10.33 -6.21 12.68
N ARG A 273 -11.11 -5.78 13.68
CA ARG A 273 -12.07 -4.69 13.52
C ARG A 273 -11.57 -3.42 14.15
N VAL A 274 -11.75 -2.31 13.45
CA VAL A 274 -11.65 -0.95 13.99
C VAL A 274 -13.05 -0.45 14.29
N LEU A 275 -13.32 -0.18 15.56
CA LEU A 275 -14.62 0.28 16.06
C LEU A 275 -14.63 1.80 16.26
N ASP A 276 -15.82 2.37 16.18
CA ASP A 276 -16.07 3.82 16.28
C ASP A 276 -15.55 4.40 17.60
N GLY A 277 -14.63 5.36 17.50
CA GLY A 277 -13.99 6.03 18.63
C GLY A 277 -13.07 5.13 19.48
N GLN A 278 -12.84 3.88 19.09
CA GLN A 278 -12.04 2.93 19.88
C GLN A 278 -10.62 2.76 19.35
N THR A 279 -9.71 2.40 20.25
CA THR A 279 -8.36 1.95 19.89
C THR A 279 -8.35 0.44 19.70
N SER A 280 -8.03 0.01 18.49
CA SER A 280 -7.87 -1.39 18.12
C SER A 280 -6.40 -1.75 18.14
N VAL A 281 -5.99 -2.51 19.16
CA VAL A 281 -4.62 -2.97 19.34
C VAL A 281 -4.48 -4.39 18.83
N VAL A 282 -3.58 -4.61 17.87
CA VAL A 282 -3.35 -5.93 17.27
C VAL A 282 -2.01 -6.48 17.73
N ALA A 283 -2.04 -7.67 18.35
CA ALA A 283 -0.83 -8.39 18.74
C ALA A 283 -0.39 -9.34 17.63
N TRP A 284 0.79 -9.10 17.07
CA TRP A 284 1.32 -9.82 15.92
C TRP A 284 2.86 -9.86 15.95
N GLY A 285 3.45 -10.58 15.01
CA GLY A 285 4.86 -10.90 14.96
C GLY A 285 5.20 -12.20 15.68
N GLY A 286 6.35 -12.21 16.36
CA GLY A 286 6.83 -13.38 17.06
C GLY A 286 5.97 -13.81 18.26
N PRO A 287 6.15 -15.05 18.76
CA PRO A 287 7.03 -16.09 18.21
C PRO A 287 6.52 -16.62 16.87
N LEU A 288 7.45 -17.05 16.00
CA LEU A 288 7.10 -17.65 14.71
C LEU A 288 6.90 -19.16 14.84
N LYS A 289 5.89 -19.68 14.15
CA LYS A 289 5.66 -21.10 13.95
C LYS A 289 6.07 -21.47 12.52
N ALA A 290 6.94 -22.46 12.38
CA ALA A 290 7.22 -23.08 11.09
C ALA A 290 6.19 -24.19 10.84
N GLU A 291 5.62 -24.21 9.65
CA GLU A 291 4.79 -25.31 9.14
C GLU A 291 5.39 -25.78 7.82
N PHE A 292 5.43 -27.09 7.58
CA PHE A 292 5.94 -27.63 6.33
C PHE A 292 5.19 -28.90 5.93
N GLU A 293 5.08 -29.11 4.62
CA GLU A 293 4.67 -30.40 4.07
C GLU A 293 5.90 -31.26 3.81
N TYR A 294 5.81 -32.54 4.13
CA TYR A 294 6.88 -33.50 3.91
C TYR A 294 6.37 -34.74 3.18
N ASP A 295 7.28 -35.37 2.45
CA ASP A 295 7.09 -36.63 1.77
C ASP A 295 7.92 -37.70 2.49
N ARG A 296 7.42 -38.94 2.52
CA ARG A 296 8.13 -40.07 3.12
C ARG A 296 8.56 -41.04 2.03
N GLN A 297 9.86 -41.31 1.97
CA GLN A 297 10.44 -42.29 1.07
C GLN A 297 11.14 -43.37 1.90
N GLY A 298 10.39 -44.42 2.23
CA GLY A 298 10.83 -45.47 3.16
C GLY A 298 11.10 -44.92 4.56
N LYS A 299 12.39 -44.90 4.95
CA LYS A 299 12.85 -44.39 6.25
C LYS A 299 13.17 -42.89 6.24
N ASP A 300 13.26 -42.28 5.06
CA ASP A 300 13.67 -40.90 4.90
C ASP A 300 12.44 -39.98 4.85
N VAL A 301 12.57 -38.81 5.47
CA VAL A 301 11.62 -37.70 5.40
C VAL A 301 12.26 -36.61 4.57
N THR A 302 11.63 -36.26 3.45
CA THR A 302 12.06 -35.19 2.57
C THR A 302 11.02 -34.08 2.62
N PHE A 303 11.45 -32.83 2.51
CA PHE A 303 10.54 -31.71 2.30
C PHE A 303 11.23 -30.71 1.40
N SER A 304 10.42 -29.99 0.63
CA SER A 304 10.93 -28.97 -0.28
C SER A 304 10.96 -27.60 0.41
N PRO A 305 11.95 -26.74 0.15
CA PRO A 305 11.97 -25.38 0.69
C PRO A 305 10.73 -24.55 0.32
N ASN A 306 10.12 -24.82 -0.83
CA ASN A 306 8.87 -24.17 -1.26
C ASN A 306 7.62 -24.69 -0.52
N LYS A 307 7.77 -25.74 0.30
CA LYS A 307 6.75 -26.33 1.16
C LYS A 307 7.03 -26.02 2.65
N LEU A 308 7.71 -24.91 2.94
CA LEU A 308 7.96 -24.43 4.30
C LEU A 308 7.43 -23.00 4.42
N TRP A 309 6.60 -22.78 5.44
CA TRP A 309 5.96 -21.51 5.74
C TRP A 309 6.23 -21.10 7.18
N PHE A 310 6.36 -19.80 7.43
CA PHE A 310 6.57 -19.25 8.76
C PHE A 310 5.41 -18.33 9.10
N PHE A 311 4.67 -18.62 10.16
CA PHE A 311 3.53 -17.82 10.59
C PHE A 311 3.82 -17.13 11.92
N GLY A 312 3.46 -15.85 12.01
CA GLY A 312 3.47 -15.11 13.26
C GLY A 312 2.22 -15.37 14.10
N LYS A 313 2.16 -14.68 15.24
CA LYS A 313 1.12 -14.84 16.26
C LYS A 313 -0.27 -14.53 15.73
N ALA A 314 -0.41 -13.57 14.82
CA ALA A 314 -1.70 -13.22 14.25
C ALA A 314 -2.01 -14.03 12.98
N GLY A 315 -1.18 -15.01 12.60
CA GLY A 315 -1.34 -15.85 11.42
C GLY A 315 -0.71 -15.27 10.15
N GLU A 316 -0.11 -14.08 10.21
CA GLU A 316 0.62 -13.46 9.11
C GLU A 316 1.82 -14.31 8.70
N GLU A 317 2.11 -14.37 7.40
CA GLU A 317 3.18 -15.20 6.86
C GLU A 317 4.44 -14.37 6.62
N TYR A 318 5.58 -14.93 7.02
CA TYR A 318 6.91 -14.41 6.81
C TYR A 318 7.61 -15.17 5.67
N TYR A 319 7.94 -14.46 4.61
CA TYR A 319 8.47 -15.02 3.36
C TYR A 319 9.60 -14.17 2.78
N ASN A 320 10.24 -14.67 1.72
CA ASN A 320 11.40 -14.02 1.07
C ASN A 320 12.47 -13.61 2.09
N TRP A 321 12.87 -14.58 2.92
CA TRP A 321 13.93 -14.40 3.90
C TRP A 321 15.28 -14.20 3.20
N VAL A 322 15.96 -13.12 3.54
CA VAL A 322 17.34 -12.86 3.11
C VAL A 322 18.21 -12.78 4.36
N PRO A 323 18.74 -13.91 4.85
CA PRO A 323 19.63 -13.94 6.00
C PRO A 323 21.04 -13.43 5.63
N ASP A 324 21.72 -12.81 6.59
CA ASP A 324 23.13 -12.43 6.47
C ASP A 324 23.96 -13.59 7.03
N GLY A 325 24.58 -14.38 6.14
CA GLY A 325 25.44 -15.50 6.53
C GLY A 325 24.85 -16.89 6.26
N LYS A 326 25.05 -17.82 7.21
CA LYS A 326 24.74 -19.24 7.00
C LYS A 326 23.22 -19.48 7.02
N PRO A 327 22.70 -20.30 6.10
CA PRO A 327 21.29 -20.64 6.02
C PRO A 327 20.77 -21.22 7.35
N PRO A 328 19.48 -20.99 7.69
CA PRO A 328 18.94 -21.41 8.97
C PRO A 328 19.09 -22.93 9.15
N LYS A 329 19.51 -23.32 10.36
CA LYS A 329 19.62 -24.72 10.79
C LYS A 329 18.29 -25.16 11.40
N PHE A 330 17.69 -26.20 10.84
CA PHE A 330 16.50 -26.83 11.39
C PHE A 330 16.93 -28.00 12.28
N ILE A 331 16.40 -28.02 13.50
CA ILE A 331 16.52 -29.16 14.40
C ILE A 331 15.22 -29.93 14.30
N ILE A 332 15.29 -31.17 13.84
CA ILE A 332 14.14 -32.07 13.81
C ILE A 332 14.17 -32.84 15.12
N ALA A 333 13.08 -32.80 15.87
CA ALA A 333 12.93 -33.49 17.15
C ALA A 333 11.71 -34.42 17.12
N ASP A 334 11.81 -35.50 17.87
CA ASP A 334 10.69 -36.41 18.12
C ASP A 334 9.59 -35.68 18.93
N GLY A 335 8.34 -35.76 18.48
CA GLY A 335 7.23 -34.98 19.02
C GLY A 335 6.78 -35.40 20.43
N VAL A 336 7.16 -36.58 20.91
CA VAL A 336 6.79 -37.10 22.23
C VAL A 336 7.91 -36.86 23.24
N THR A 337 9.15 -37.09 22.82
CA THR A 337 10.33 -37.06 23.70
C THR A 337 11.12 -35.75 23.62
N ALA A 338 10.81 -34.88 22.64
CA ALA A 338 11.58 -33.68 22.29
C ALA A 338 13.06 -33.96 21.95
N LYS A 339 13.47 -35.22 21.80
CA LYS A 339 14.84 -35.60 21.49
C LYS A 339 15.15 -35.25 20.05
N LYS A 340 16.30 -34.62 19.80
CA LYS A 340 16.78 -34.33 18.45
C LYS A 340 16.98 -35.64 17.67
N ILE A 341 16.30 -35.77 16.54
CA ILE A 341 16.40 -36.90 15.61
C ILE A 341 17.13 -36.54 14.32
N GLY A 342 17.29 -35.25 14.01
CA GLY A 342 18.01 -34.83 12.80
C GLY A 342 18.38 -33.36 12.79
N GLU A 343 19.22 -32.99 11.82
CA GLU A 343 19.45 -31.60 11.46
C GLU A 343 19.44 -31.41 9.95
N ALA A 344 18.86 -30.31 9.50
CA ALA A 344 18.91 -29.86 8.11
C ALA A 344 19.44 -28.42 8.06
N LYS A 345 20.15 -28.10 6.99
CA LYS A 345 20.53 -26.73 6.61
C LYS A 345 20.03 -26.51 5.19
N PHE A 346 19.37 -25.39 4.93
CA PHE A 346 19.11 -25.04 3.53
C PHE A 346 20.45 -24.79 2.81
N GLY A 347 20.53 -25.09 1.51
CA GLY A 347 21.56 -24.49 0.67
C GLY A 347 21.23 -23.00 0.51
N GLY A 348 22.25 -22.14 0.49
CA GLY A 348 22.05 -20.71 0.22
C GLY A 348 21.30 -20.53 -1.11
N CYS A 349 20.39 -19.56 -1.13
CA CYS A 349 19.79 -19.06 -2.36
C CYS A 349 20.87 -18.49 -3.29
#